data_AF-A0A7C2TMI5-F1
#
_entry.id   AF-A0A7C2TMI5-F1
#
_cell.length_a   1.000
_cell.length_b   1.000
_cell.length_c   1.000
_cell.angle_alpha   90.00
_cell.angle_beta   90.00
_cell.angle_gamma   90.00
#
_symmetry.space_group_name_H-M   'P 1'
#
loop_
_entity.id
_entity.type
_entity.pdbx_description
1 polymer ?
#
loop_
_entity_poly.entity_id
_entity_poly.type
_entity_poly.pdbx_seq_one_letter_code
_entity_poly.pdbx_strand_id
1 'polypeptide(L)'
;RIPIFSGIRPDRDQLKALGAAMAASGAVALFHVEGVTPEAKRLSFDLSGLERIHLDYGEIRESFSDGAVDAVALGCPHCSPLELTVIAALLKGKKVKIPLFIFAARNVIQRSREVVSEIEQSGARVYSDTCMVVSPAMERFDAVMVNSGKAYAYLPNMCGALARIGTTEECVAVATSGI
;
A
#
# COMPACT_ATOMS: atom_id res chain seq x y z
N ARG A 1 22.51 2.04 -6.94
CA ARG A 1 22.96 0.81 -6.23
C ARG A 1 21.80 -0.17 -6.23
N ILE A 2 22.03 -1.49 -6.23
CA ILE A 2 20.97 -2.51 -6.16
C ILE A 2 21.00 -3.07 -4.73
N PRO A 3 19.99 -2.79 -3.89
CA PRO A 3 19.94 -3.34 -2.54
C PRO A 3 19.58 -4.82 -2.55
N ILE A 4 20.13 -5.54 -1.56
CA ILE A 4 19.76 -6.91 -1.23
C ILE A 4 19.16 -6.93 0.18
N PHE A 5 17.94 -7.44 0.30
CA PHE A 5 17.25 -7.61 1.57
C PHE A 5 17.44 -9.04 2.08
N SER A 6 17.74 -9.17 3.37
CA SER A 6 17.82 -10.43 4.11
C SER A 6 16.86 -10.40 5.30
N GLY A 7 16.59 -11.56 5.90
CA GLY A 7 15.75 -11.66 7.10
C GLY A 7 14.22 -11.51 6.87
N ILE A 8 13.77 -11.34 5.62
CA ILE A 8 12.35 -11.24 5.26
C ILE A 8 11.93 -12.34 4.29
N ARG A 9 10.63 -12.70 4.29
CA ARG A 9 10.03 -13.63 3.32
C ARG A 9 8.72 -13.07 2.77
N PRO A 10 8.79 -12.03 1.94
CA PRO A 10 7.60 -11.38 1.43
C PRO A 10 6.84 -12.27 0.43
N ASP A 11 5.52 -12.18 0.45
CA ASP A 11 4.67 -12.70 -0.61
C ASP A 11 4.72 -11.79 -1.86
N ARG A 12 3.93 -12.16 -2.88
CA ARG A 12 3.88 -11.42 -4.15
C ARG A 12 3.35 -9.99 -4.00
N ASP A 13 2.34 -9.77 -3.16
CA ASP A 13 1.76 -8.44 -2.96
C ASP A 13 2.67 -7.56 -2.10
N GLN A 14 3.37 -8.15 -1.13
CA GLN A 14 4.41 -7.47 -0.35
C GLN A 14 5.62 -7.08 -1.21
N LEU A 15 6.08 -7.96 -2.11
CA LEU A 15 7.13 -7.62 -3.10
C LEU A 15 6.69 -6.50 -4.04
N LYS A 16 5.43 -6.53 -4.50
CA LYS A 16 4.81 -5.49 -5.32
C LYS A 16 4.80 -4.15 -4.58
N ALA A 17 4.40 -4.14 -3.31
CA ALA A 17 4.38 -2.93 -2.48
C ALA A 17 5.79 -2.38 -2.24
N LEU A 18 6.75 -3.24 -1.88
CA LEU A 18 8.15 -2.87 -1.65
C LEU A 18 8.78 -2.23 -2.90
N GLY A 19 8.66 -2.89 -4.06
CA GLY A 19 9.21 -2.38 -5.31
C GLY A 19 8.59 -1.04 -5.72
N ALA A 20 7.29 -0.87 -5.54
CA ALA A 20 6.61 0.38 -5.85
C ALA A 20 7.03 1.53 -4.94
N ALA A 21 7.19 1.28 -3.63
CA ALA A 21 7.68 2.28 -2.69
C ALA A 21 9.12 2.69 -3.03
N MET A 22 9.99 1.71 -3.26
CA MET A 22 11.40 1.95 -3.60
C MET A 22 11.60 2.75 -4.89
N ALA A 23 10.78 2.48 -5.92
CA ALA A 23 10.81 3.25 -7.15
C ALA A 23 10.32 4.69 -6.92
N ALA A 24 9.29 4.87 -6.09
CA ALA A 24 8.67 6.18 -5.84
C ALA A 24 9.55 7.12 -4.99
N SER A 25 10.15 6.61 -3.92
CA SER A 25 10.92 7.44 -2.98
C SER A 25 12.43 7.42 -3.22
N GLY A 26 12.98 6.32 -3.76
CA GLY A 26 14.42 6.11 -3.84
C GLY A 26 14.98 5.98 -5.26
N ALA A 27 14.14 6.08 -6.29
CA ALA A 27 14.52 5.84 -7.70
C ALA A 27 15.24 4.49 -7.91
N VAL A 28 14.92 3.49 -7.09
CA VAL A 28 15.57 2.17 -7.16
C VAL A 28 14.83 1.30 -8.18
N ALA A 29 15.52 0.98 -9.28
CA ALA A 29 14.94 0.21 -10.38
C ALA A 29 14.86 -1.30 -10.13
N LEU A 30 15.71 -1.83 -9.24
CA LEU A 30 15.86 -3.26 -8.99
C LEU A 30 16.31 -3.52 -7.56
N PHE A 31 15.84 -4.61 -6.97
CA PHE A 31 16.29 -5.13 -5.68
C PHE A 31 16.28 -6.65 -5.68
N HIS A 32 17.01 -7.23 -4.74
CA HIS A 32 17.02 -8.66 -4.48
C HIS A 32 16.52 -8.96 -3.07
N VAL A 33 15.87 -10.10 -2.89
CA VAL A 33 15.49 -10.63 -1.58
C VAL A 33 16.05 -12.04 -1.47
N GLU A 34 16.93 -12.24 -0.48
CA GLU A 34 17.61 -13.49 -0.22
C GLU A 34 16.61 -14.65 -0.11
N GLY A 35 16.86 -15.73 -0.84
CA GLY A 35 15.98 -16.90 -0.83
C GLY A 35 14.59 -16.68 -1.44
N VAL A 36 14.31 -15.53 -2.07
CA VAL A 36 13.02 -15.22 -2.70
C VAL A 36 13.19 -14.91 -4.19
N THR A 37 13.95 -13.86 -4.54
CA THR A 37 14.17 -13.47 -5.94
C THR A 37 15.03 -14.51 -6.70
N PRO A 38 14.78 -14.78 -8.00
CA PRO A 38 15.47 -15.83 -8.74
C PRO A 38 17.01 -15.74 -8.70
N GLU A 39 17.56 -14.54 -8.85
CA GLU A 39 18.99 -14.27 -8.84
C GLU A 39 19.58 -14.56 -7.46
N ALA A 40 18.94 -14.09 -6.38
CA ALA A 40 19.37 -14.34 -5.01
C ALA A 40 19.18 -15.79 -4.51
N LYS A 41 18.55 -16.65 -5.31
CA LYS A 41 18.51 -18.11 -5.07
C LYS A 41 19.59 -18.87 -5.80
N ARG A 42 20.02 -18.37 -6.96
CA ARG A 42 20.83 -19.11 -7.94
C ARG A 42 22.26 -18.60 -8.03
N LEU A 43 22.46 -17.32 -7.72
CA LEU A 43 23.75 -16.66 -7.79
C LEU A 43 24.27 -16.42 -6.38
N SER A 44 25.59 -16.56 -6.23
CA SER A 44 26.29 -16.09 -5.04
C SER A 44 26.72 -14.65 -5.29
N PHE A 45 26.23 -13.73 -4.48
CA PHE A 45 26.68 -12.34 -4.50
C PHE A 45 27.83 -12.18 -3.50
N ASP A 46 28.92 -11.55 -3.91
CA ASP A 46 29.92 -11.08 -2.96
C ASP A 46 29.36 -9.87 -2.21
N LEU A 47 29.03 -10.07 -0.94
CA LEU A 47 28.51 -9.03 -0.04
C LEU A 47 29.61 -8.45 0.86
N SER A 48 30.87 -8.81 0.64
CA SER A 48 32.00 -8.26 1.39
C SER A 48 32.21 -6.78 1.05
N GLY A 49 32.50 -5.97 2.07
CA GLY A 49 32.74 -4.54 1.90
C GLY A 49 31.51 -3.69 1.51
N LEU A 50 30.31 -4.27 1.37
CA LEU A 50 29.09 -3.52 1.12
C LEU A 50 28.56 -2.84 2.38
N GLU A 51 27.94 -1.68 2.18
CA GLU A 51 27.18 -0.97 3.21
C GLU A 51 26.04 -1.85 3.74
N ARG A 52 25.90 -1.89 5.08
CA ARG A 52 24.85 -2.65 5.76
C ARG A 52 24.01 -1.72 6.60
N ILE A 53 22.73 -1.64 6.27
CA ILE A 53 21.72 -0.90 7.02
C ILE A 53 20.88 -1.93 7.75
N HIS A 54 20.86 -1.86 9.08
CA HIS A 54 19.92 -2.63 9.88
C HIS A 54 18.65 -1.80 10.04
N LEU A 55 17.51 -2.43 9.80
CA LEU A 55 16.19 -1.81 9.96
C LEU A 55 15.47 -2.54 11.07
N ASP A 56 15.14 -1.84 12.14
CA ASP A 56 14.25 -2.36 13.17
C ASP A 56 12.78 -2.03 12.85
N TYR A 57 11.88 -2.95 13.19
CA TYR A 57 10.45 -2.72 12.92
C TYR A 57 9.88 -1.58 13.77
N GLY A 58 10.41 -1.35 14.97
CA GLY A 58 10.08 -0.21 15.81
C GLY A 58 10.45 1.11 15.14
N GLU A 59 11.65 1.22 14.60
CA GLU A 59 12.11 2.41 13.85
C GLU A 59 11.23 2.68 12.62
N ILE A 60 10.83 1.63 11.90
CA ILE A 60 9.88 1.78 10.78
C ILE A 60 8.54 2.30 11.28
N ARG A 61 8.03 1.79 12.41
CA ARG A 61 6.78 2.27 12.99
C ARG A 61 6.85 3.72 13.44
N GLU A 62 7.99 4.19 13.96
CA GLU A 62 8.17 5.60 14.33
C GLU A 62 8.07 6.55 13.13
N SER A 63 8.28 6.05 11.91
CA SER A 63 8.05 6.85 10.69
C SER A 63 6.57 7.05 10.34
N PHE A 64 5.65 6.35 11.02
CA PHE A 64 4.21 6.44 10.76
C PHE A 64 3.70 7.68 11.50
N SER A 65 3.31 8.71 10.75
CA SER A 65 2.77 9.94 11.34
C SER A 65 1.43 9.67 12.03
N ASP A 66 1.21 10.34 13.16
CA ASP A 66 -0.10 10.42 13.79
C ASP A 66 -0.86 11.66 13.36
N GLY A 67 -2.19 11.59 13.43
CA GLY A 67 -3.06 12.69 13.05
C GLY A 67 -4.42 12.23 12.54
N ALA A 68 -5.39 13.14 12.60
CA ALA A 68 -6.69 12.94 11.99
C ALA A 68 -6.54 12.91 10.46
N VAL A 69 -7.42 12.15 9.80
CA VAL A 69 -7.48 12.03 8.35
C VAL A 69 -8.92 12.15 7.88
N ASP A 70 -9.10 12.66 6.67
CA ASP A 70 -10.43 12.96 6.12
C ASP A 70 -10.88 11.89 5.13
N ALA A 71 -9.95 11.04 4.68
CA ALA A 71 -10.19 9.91 3.81
C ALA A 71 -9.15 8.80 3.97
N VAL A 72 -9.49 7.62 3.48
CA VAL A 72 -8.60 6.46 3.36
C VAL A 72 -8.54 6.02 1.90
N ALA A 73 -7.34 5.76 1.39
CA ALA A 73 -7.13 5.28 0.03
C ALA A 73 -6.20 4.06 0.00
N LEU A 74 -6.69 2.96 -0.57
CA LEU A 74 -6.00 1.67 -0.67
C LEU A 74 -5.78 1.27 -2.13
N GLY A 75 -4.69 0.56 -2.42
CA GLY A 75 -4.40 0.07 -3.77
C GLY A 75 -3.51 1.00 -4.61
N CYS A 76 -2.32 1.35 -4.11
CA CYS A 76 -1.28 1.98 -4.92
C CYS A 76 0.09 1.32 -4.68
N PRO A 77 0.45 0.22 -5.36
CA PRO A 77 -0.15 -0.29 -6.59
C PRO A 77 -1.54 -0.87 -6.42
N HIS A 78 -2.30 -0.91 -7.52
CA HIS A 78 -3.67 -1.43 -7.54
C HIS A 78 -3.80 -2.79 -6.83
N CYS A 79 -4.91 -2.92 -6.09
CA CYS A 79 -5.19 -4.12 -5.30
C CYS A 79 -5.26 -5.36 -6.18
N SER A 80 -4.67 -6.45 -5.67
CA SER A 80 -4.83 -7.80 -6.18
C SER A 80 -6.19 -8.37 -5.74
N PRO A 81 -6.65 -9.50 -6.34
CA PRO A 81 -7.83 -10.20 -5.85
C PRO A 81 -7.73 -10.58 -4.37
N LEU A 82 -6.52 -10.95 -3.89
CA LEU A 82 -6.32 -11.35 -2.50
C LEU A 82 -6.45 -10.16 -1.55
N GLU A 83 -5.85 -9.02 -1.90
CA GLU A 83 -5.99 -7.79 -1.11
C GLU A 83 -7.45 -7.33 -1.03
N LEU A 84 -8.22 -7.44 -2.13
CA LEU A 84 -9.66 -7.17 -2.10
C LEU A 84 -10.39 -8.10 -1.12
N THR A 85 -10.10 -9.40 -1.14
CA THR A 85 -10.70 -10.37 -0.20
C THR A 85 -10.37 -10.02 1.26
N VAL A 86 -9.13 -9.63 1.55
CA VAL A 86 -8.72 -9.21 2.89
C VAL A 86 -9.50 -7.96 3.33
N ILE A 87 -9.60 -6.96 2.45
CA ILE A 87 -10.35 -5.72 2.73
C ILE A 87 -11.83 -6.02 2.97
N ALA A 88 -12.46 -6.86 2.15
CA ALA A 88 -13.85 -7.28 2.33
C ALA A 88 -14.08 -7.96 3.69
N ALA A 89 -13.17 -8.86 4.09
CA ALA A 89 -13.23 -9.52 5.39
C ALA A 89 -13.11 -8.51 6.55
N LEU A 90 -12.22 -7.52 6.45
CA LEU A 90 -12.06 -6.48 7.47
C LEU A 90 -13.27 -5.54 7.58
N LEU A 91 -14.01 -5.34 6.49
CA LEU A 91 -15.21 -4.51 6.41
C LEU A 91 -16.50 -5.26 6.78
N LYS A 92 -16.45 -6.59 6.93
CA LYS A 92 -17.64 -7.41 7.21
C LYS A 92 -18.40 -6.91 8.43
N GLY A 93 -19.68 -6.59 8.24
CA GLY A 93 -20.57 -6.08 9.29
C GLY A 93 -20.32 -4.63 9.72
N LYS A 94 -19.43 -3.90 9.05
CA LYS A 94 -19.09 -2.51 9.35
C LYS A 94 -19.64 -1.56 8.28
N LYS A 95 -19.75 -0.29 8.64
CA LYS A 95 -20.00 0.83 7.72
C LYS A 95 -18.86 1.82 7.82
N VAL A 96 -18.42 2.35 6.69
CA VAL A 96 -17.41 3.41 6.67
C VAL A 96 -18.05 4.71 7.17
N LYS A 97 -17.34 5.45 8.03
CA LYS A 97 -17.75 6.74 8.57
C LYS A 97 -17.04 7.91 7.88
N ILE A 98 -15.84 7.67 7.36
CA ILE A 98 -15.14 8.57 6.45
C ILE A 98 -14.96 7.88 5.08
N PRO A 99 -14.76 8.63 3.99
CA PRO A 99 -14.53 8.07 2.66
C PRO A 99 -13.41 7.02 2.64
N LEU A 100 -13.73 5.82 2.12
CA LEU A 100 -12.76 4.75 1.84
C LEU A 100 -12.76 4.44 0.34
N PHE A 101 -11.63 4.72 -0.30
CA PHE A 101 -11.40 4.50 -1.72
C PHE A 101 -10.47 3.30 -1.91
N ILE A 102 -10.86 2.37 -2.78
CA ILE A 102 -10.07 1.18 -3.08
C ILE A 102 -9.82 1.14 -4.59
N PHE A 103 -8.57 1.10 -5.00
CA PHE A 103 -8.20 1.14 -6.42
C PHE A 103 -7.70 -0.22 -6.87
N ALA A 104 -8.32 -0.76 -7.92
CA ALA A 104 -7.97 -2.04 -8.51
C ALA A 104 -8.04 -1.99 -10.03
N ALA A 105 -7.32 -2.87 -10.71
CA ALA A 105 -7.39 -2.97 -12.16
C ALA A 105 -8.79 -3.43 -12.60
N ARG A 106 -9.27 -2.93 -13.74
CA ARG A 106 -10.62 -3.22 -14.27
C ARG A 106 -10.89 -4.73 -14.36
N ASN A 107 -9.91 -5.51 -14.83
CA ASN A 107 -10.03 -6.96 -14.95
C ASN A 107 -10.10 -7.66 -13.58
N VAL A 108 -9.43 -7.14 -12.55
CA VAL A 108 -9.49 -7.66 -11.17
C VAL A 108 -10.89 -7.44 -10.61
N ILE A 109 -11.43 -6.22 -10.73
CA ILE A 109 -12.80 -5.90 -10.31
C ILE A 109 -13.83 -6.79 -11.00
N GLN A 110 -13.70 -6.98 -12.32
CA GLN A 110 -14.62 -7.82 -13.09
C GLN A 110 -14.56 -9.30 -12.69
N ARG A 111 -13.41 -9.80 -12.23
CA ARG A 111 -13.23 -11.18 -11.76
C ARG A 111 -13.57 -11.39 -10.29
N SER A 112 -13.63 -10.30 -9.51
CA SER A 112 -13.89 -10.29 -8.07
C SER A 112 -15.22 -9.59 -7.74
N ARG A 113 -16.24 -9.66 -8.61
CA ARG A 113 -17.49 -8.89 -8.48
C ARG A 113 -18.21 -9.10 -7.15
N GLU A 114 -18.24 -10.33 -6.65
CA GLU A 114 -18.87 -10.66 -5.36
C GLU A 114 -18.14 -9.96 -4.21
N VAL A 115 -16.82 -10.11 -4.15
CA VAL A 115 -15.95 -9.45 -3.15
C VAL A 115 -16.06 -7.92 -3.25
N VAL A 116 -16.11 -7.36 -4.46
CA VAL A 116 -16.30 -5.92 -4.67
C VAL A 116 -17.66 -5.47 -4.16
N SER A 117 -18.73 -6.24 -4.40
CA SER A 117 -20.05 -5.94 -3.88
C SER A 117 -20.08 -5.97 -2.35
N GLU A 118 -19.40 -6.92 -1.71
CA GLU A 118 -19.27 -6.96 -0.24
C GLU A 118 -18.55 -5.73 0.31
N ILE A 119 -17.48 -5.27 -0.35
CA ILE A 119 -16.78 -4.04 -0.01
C ILE A 119 -17.74 -2.84 -0.13
N GLU A 120 -18.44 -2.70 -1.24
CA GLU A 120 -19.32 -1.56 -1.51
C GLU A 120 -20.54 -1.52 -0.57
N GLN A 121 -21.00 -2.67 -0.08
CA GLN A 121 -22.04 -2.73 0.96
C GLN A 121 -21.61 -2.03 2.26
N SER A 122 -20.32 -1.89 2.54
CA SER A 122 -19.85 -1.10 3.70
C SER A 122 -19.97 0.42 3.49
N GLY A 123 -20.21 0.86 2.25
CA GLY A 123 -20.15 2.27 1.84
C GLY A 123 -18.79 2.70 1.26
N ALA A 124 -17.79 1.82 1.31
CA ALA A 124 -16.53 2.00 0.57
C ALA A 124 -16.78 2.01 -0.95
N ARG A 125 -15.83 2.55 -1.72
CA ARG A 125 -15.94 2.63 -3.18
C ARG A 125 -14.74 2.01 -3.87
N VAL A 126 -15.00 1.17 -4.87
CA VAL A 126 -13.95 0.53 -5.66
C VAL A 126 -13.84 1.19 -7.03
N TYR A 127 -12.65 1.66 -7.37
CA TYR A 127 -12.37 2.40 -8.61
C TYR A 127 -11.36 1.66 -9.49
N SER A 128 -11.55 1.78 -10.81
CA SER A 128 -10.59 1.36 -11.84
C SER A 128 -10.19 2.51 -12.74
N ASP A 129 -9.25 2.27 -13.65
CA ASP A 129 -8.85 3.17 -14.74
C ASP A 129 -8.24 4.50 -14.29
N THR A 130 -7.93 4.63 -13.01
CA THR A 130 -7.19 5.75 -12.42
C THR A 130 -6.37 5.26 -11.23
N CYS A 131 -5.39 6.05 -10.82
CA CYS A 131 -4.59 5.81 -9.63
C CYS A 131 -4.88 6.93 -8.63
N MET A 132 -4.92 6.61 -7.33
CA MET A 132 -5.21 7.59 -6.28
C MET A 132 -4.31 8.83 -6.37
N VAL A 133 -3.01 8.66 -6.67
CA VAL A 133 -2.02 9.76 -6.66
C VAL A 133 -2.13 10.72 -7.85
N VAL A 134 -3.01 10.45 -8.81
CA VAL A 134 -3.31 11.33 -9.95
C VAL A 134 -4.82 11.55 -10.11
N SER A 135 -5.62 11.12 -9.12
CA SER A 135 -7.06 11.24 -9.18
C SER A 135 -7.48 12.60 -8.61
N PRO A 136 -8.21 13.43 -9.36
CA PRO A 136 -8.73 14.70 -8.83
C PRO A 136 -9.67 14.51 -7.63
N ALA A 137 -10.17 13.29 -7.40
CA ALA A 137 -10.94 12.97 -6.21
C ALA A 137 -10.11 13.15 -4.92
N MET A 138 -8.80 12.93 -4.98
CA MET A 138 -7.90 13.05 -3.82
C MET A 138 -7.53 14.49 -3.49
N GLU A 139 -7.63 15.42 -4.45
CA GLU A 139 -7.36 16.87 -4.26
C GLU A 139 -8.38 17.55 -3.33
N ARG A 140 -9.43 16.84 -2.91
CA ARG A 140 -10.51 17.34 -2.06
C ARG A 140 -10.30 17.09 -0.57
N PHE A 141 -9.20 16.42 -0.20
CA PHE A 141 -8.92 16.02 1.18
C PHE A 141 -7.61 16.66 1.65
N ASP A 142 -7.58 17.10 2.90
CA ASP A 142 -6.38 17.71 3.49
C ASP A 142 -5.41 16.62 3.95
N ALA A 143 -5.92 15.50 4.48
CA ALA A 143 -5.13 14.35 4.90
C ALA A 143 -5.77 13.00 4.49
N VAL A 144 -4.96 12.12 3.90
CA VAL A 144 -5.38 10.79 3.42
C VAL A 144 -4.52 9.70 4.05
N MET A 145 -5.16 8.71 4.65
CA MET A 145 -4.47 7.51 5.14
C MET A 145 -4.31 6.47 4.05
N VAL A 146 -3.13 5.86 3.96
CA VAL A 146 -2.75 4.89 2.93
C VAL A 146 -1.96 3.73 3.52
N ASN A 147 -2.04 2.56 2.88
CA ASN A 147 -1.23 1.39 3.24
C ASN A 147 -0.02 1.19 2.32
N SER A 148 0.43 2.25 1.66
CA SER A 148 1.43 2.19 0.61
C SER A 148 2.49 3.28 0.73
N GLY A 149 3.76 2.86 0.70
CA GLY A 149 4.89 3.77 0.59
C GLY A 149 4.91 4.60 -0.70
N LYS A 150 4.37 4.06 -1.82
CA LYS A 150 4.25 4.81 -3.08
C LYS A 150 3.23 5.93 -2.96
N ALA A 151 2.06 5.64 -2.39
CA ALA A 151 1.04 6.66 -2.19
C ALA A 151 1.51 7.70 -1.17
N TYR A 152 2.14 7.24 -0.08
CA TYR A 152 2.72 8.09 0.94
C TYR A 152 3.71 9.11 0.37
N ALA A 153 4.59 8.68 -0.55
CA ALA A 153 5.55 9.57 -1.19
C ALA A 153 4.92 10.57 -2.19
N TYR A 154 3.87 10.17 -2.92
CA TYR A 154 3.34 10.98 -4.02
C TYR A 154 2.16 11.87 -3.66
N LEU A 155 1.28 11.47 -2.73
CA LEU A 155 0.06 12.24 -2.43
C LEU A 155 0.34 13.71 -2.05
N PRO A 156 1.32 14.02 -1.18
CA PRO A 156 1.60 15.41 -0.82
C PRO A 156 2.01 16.27 -2.01
N ASN A 157 2.80 15.71 -2.94
CA ASN A 157 3.37 16.45 -4.06
C ASN A 157 2.44 16.49 -5.28
N MET A 158 1.56 15.50 -5.44
CA MET A 158 0.73 15.34 -6.64
C MET A 158 -0.72 15.80 -6.41
N CYS A 159 -1.23 15.68 -5.19
CA CYS A 159 -2.62 16.01 -4.85
C CYS A 159 -2.73 17.10 -3.78
N GLY A 160 -1.62 17.54 -3.18
CA GLY A 160 -1.61 18.52 -2.08
C GLY A 160 -2.09 17.98 -0.73
N ALA A 161 -2.50 16.71 -0.67
CA ALA A 161 -2.98 16.06 0.55
C ALA A 161 -1.83 15.47 1.37
N LEU A 162 -1.83 15.72 2.69
CA LEU A 162 -0.95 15.04 3.62
C LEU A 162 -1.21 13.54 3.58
N ALA A 163 -0.15 12.73 3.71
CA ALA A 163 -0.27 11.29 3.73
C ALA A 163 0.08 10.73 5.12
N ARG A 164 -0.81 9.87 5.63
CA ARG A 164 -0.56 9.05 6.82
C ARG A 164 -0.40 7.60 6.38
N ILE A 165 0.70 6.95 6.75
CA ILE A 165 0.91 5.54 6.42
C ILE A 165 0.45 4.63 7.57
N GLY A 166 -0.15 3.50 7.25
CA GLY A 166 -0.58 2.48 8.21
C GLY A 166 -0.73 1.11 7.57
N THR A 167 -1.06 0.11 8.37
CA THR A 167 -1.48 -1.21 7.89
C THR A 167 -2.87 -1.15 7.25
N THR A 168 -3.24 -2.17 6.48
CA THR A 168 -4.60 -2.28 5.91
C THR A 168 -5.65 -2.34 7.02
N GLU A 169 -5.34 -3.02 8.11
CA GLU A 169 -6.18 -3.17 9.29
C GLU A 169 -6.42 -1.82 9.97
N GLU A 170 -5.36 -1.04 10.20
CA GLU A 170 -5.45 0.31 10.77
C GLU A 170 -6.24 1.25 9.84
N CYS A 171 -5.98 1.20 8.53
CA CYS A 171 -6.72 1.99 7.55
C CYS A 171 -8.23 1.68 7.59
N VAL A 172 -8.61 0.41 7.63
CA VAL A 172 -10.02 0.01 7.72
C VAL A 172 -10.61 0.37 9.09
N ALA A 173 -9.84 0.27 10.17
CA ALA A 173 -10.26 0.66 11.50
C ALA A 173 -10.56 2.16 11.58
N VAL A 174 -9.68 3.01 11.06
CA VAL A 174 -9.89 4.47 10.96
C VAL A 174 -11.10 4.78 10.09
N ALA A 175 -11.19 4.16 8.90
CA ALA A 175 -12.33 4.35 7.99
C ALA A 175 -13.69 4.04 8.63
N THR A 176 -13.76 3.06 9.53
CA THR A 176 -15.01 2.56 10.14
C THR A 176 -15.28 3.11 11.54
N SER A 177 -14.27 3.58 12.25
CA SER A 177 -14.43 4.24 13.56
C SER A 177 -14.67 5.74 13.42
N GLY A 178 -14.14 6.37 12.37
CA GLY A 178 -14.21 7.80 12.10
C GLY A 178 -13.27 8.64 12.98
N ILE A 179 -12.27 8.00 13.60
CA ILE A 179 -11.26 8.59 14.49
C ILE A 179 -9.89 8.09 14.03
#